data_AF-A0A7J2LN38-F1
#
_entry.id   AF-A0A7J2LN38-F1
#
_cell.length_a   1.000
_cell.length_b   1.000
_cell.length_c   1.000
_cell.angle_alpha   90.00
_cell.angle_beta   90.00
_cell.angle_gamma   90.00
#
_symmetry.space_group_name_H-M   'P 1'
#
loop_
_entity.id
_entity.type
_entity.pdbx_description
1 polymer ?
#
loop_
_entity_poly.entity_id
_entity_poly.type
_entity_poly.pdbx_seq_one_letter_code
_entity_poly.pdbx_strand_id
1 'polypeptide(L)'
;IDNHVSDEEINSLRDLGVESSVLMAYNPRNVWAKGRVEILRGWEGQLGLLEAAEKAGVKKTLIDTAVLDVPSIGIAASAVKLVKEEFGLPAGCAPSNAIATWSRVKKEYSPHAYPASYAGSAILDILMGADFVLYGPIKQADTVYPVCAMVDAIICYNARMLGIRPKVKNHPLYKIF
;
A
#
# COMPACT_ATOMS: atom_id res chain seq x y z
N ILE A 1 10.60 4.88 7.07
CA ILE A 1 10.39 6.27 7.55
C ILE A 1 8.91 6.43 7.89
N ASP A 2 8.59 6.90 9.08
CA ASP A 2 7.21 7.17 9.52
C ASP A 2 7.09 8.52 10.25
N ASN A 3 5.93 8.80 10.85
CA ASN A 3 5.62 10.08 11.50
C ASN A 3 6.48 10.41 12.74
N HIS A 4 7.30 9.48 13.23
CA HIS A 4 8.22 9.68 14.35
C HIS A 4 9.68 9.81 13.91
N VAL A 5 9.93 9.92 12.59
CA VAL A 5 11.28 10.03 12.04
C VAL A 5 12.08 11.12 12.75
N SER A 6 13.29 10.75 13.19
CA SER A 6 14.21 11.64 13.88
C SER A 6 15.38 12.05 12.98
N ASP A 7 16.09 13.11 13.34
CA ASP A 7 17.32 13.49 12.64
C ASP A 7 18.39 12.38 12.69
N GLU A 8 18.43 11.59 13.77
CA GLU A 8 19.32 10.44 13.89
C GLU A 8 18.99 9.35 12.88
N GLU A 9 17.70 9.02 12.70
CA GLU A 9 17.26 8.07 11.67
C GLU A 9 17.60 8.59 10.27
N ILE A 10 17.31 9.85 9.98
CA ILE A 10 17.61 10.49 8.68
C ILE A 10 19.11 10.42 8.37
N ASN A 11 19.95 10.82 9.33
CA ASN A 11 21.41 10.79 9.16
C ASN A 11 21.91 9.36 8.96
N SER A 12 21.40 8.40 9.74
CA SER A 12 21.77 6.99 9.61
C SER A 12 21.41 6.41 8.24
N LEU A 13 20.20 6.70 7.73
CA LEU A 13 19.77 6.27 6.41
C LEU A 13 20.65 6.88 5.29
N ARG A 14 21.04 8.15 5.45
CA ARG A 14 21.94 8.82 4.52
C ARG A 14 23.33 8.22 4.53
N ASP A 15 23.90 7.98 5.71
CA ASP A 15 25.26 7.46 5.87
C ASP A 15 25.37 6.01 5.39
N LEU A 16 24.29 5.23 5.52
CA LEU A 16 24.16 3.89 4.95
C LEU A 16 23.94 3.89 3.42
N GLY A 17 23.67 5.06 2.81
CA GLY A 17 23.42 5.17 1.37
C GLY A 17 22.12 4.49 0.93
N VAL A 18 21.07 4.53 1.77
CA VAL A 18 19.78 3.89 1.47
C VAL A 18 19.10 4.59 0.29
N GLU A 19 19.02 3.91 -0.85
CA GLU A 19 18.43 4.50 -2.06
C GLU A 19 16.90 4.41 -2.12
N SER A 20 16.30 3.44 -1.44
CA SER A 20 14.87 3.15 -1.50
C SER A 20 14.27 3.01 -0.10
N SER A 21 13.11 3.61 0.13
CA SER A 21 12.44 3.56 1.45
C SER A 21 10.93 3.50 1.32
N VAL A 22 10.31 2.72 2.21
CA VAL A 22 8.86 2.76 2.42
C VAL A 22 8.55 3.91 3.39
N LEU A 23 7.64 4.78 2.99
CA LEU A 23 7.11 5.86 3.81
C LEU A 23 5.74 5.44 4.33
N MET A 24 5.65 5.19 5.63
CA MET A 24 4.39 4.80 6.27
C MET A 24 3.60 6.06 6.62
N ALA A 25 2.60 6.37 5.80
CA ALA A 25 1.79 7.58 5.87
C ALA A 25 0.72 7.55 6.98
N TYR A 26 1.07 7.05 8.17
CA TYR A 26 0.18 7.07 9.31
C TYR A 26 0.09 8.48 9.90
N ASN A 27 -1.12 9.03 9.95
CA ASN A 27 -1.38 10.33 10.58
C ASN A 27 -2.36 10.16 11.76
N PRO A 28 -1.88 10.19 13.02
CA PRO A 28 -2.74 10.06 14.19
C PRO A 28 -3.68 11.27 14.39
N ARG A 29 -3.35 12.45 13.84
CA ARG A 29 -4.18 13.66 13.95
C ARG A 29 -5.37 13.65 12.99
N ASN A 30 -5.22 12.98 11.84
CA ASN A 30 -6.24 12.89 10.81
C ASN A 30 -6.25 11.47 10.23
N VAL A 31 -7.14 10.63 10.74
CA VAL A 31 -7.24 9.22 10.33
C VAL A 31 -7.98 9.01 9.01
N TRP A 32 -8.33 10.07 8.28
CA TRP A 32 -8.98 9.98 6.97
C TRP A 32 -7.95 9.84 5.83
N ALA A 33 -8.43 9.56 4.62
CA ALA A 33 -7.56 9.39 3.46
C ALA A 33 -6.68 10.63 3.21
N LYS A 34 -7.28 11.83 3.35
CA LYS A 34 -6.57 13.11 3.24
C LYS A 34 -5.46 13.28 4.28
N GLY A 35 -5.66 12.77 5.49
CA GLY A 35 -4.63 12.85 6.53
C GLY A 35 -3.34 12.11 6.19
N ARG A 36 -3.43 11.03 5.41
CA ARG A 36 -2.26 10.29 4.90
C ARG A 36 -1.48 11.10 3.86
N VAL A 37 -2.17 11.93 3.07
CA VAL A 37 -1.52 12.87 2.15
C VAL A 37 -0.91 14.05 2.92
N GLU A 38 -1.60 14.54 3.96
CA GLU A 38 -1.11 15.62 4.82
C GLU A 38 0.22 15.27 5.48
N ILE A 39 0.38 14.07 6.05
CA ILE A 39 1.64 13.67 6.71
C ILE A 39 2.80 13.52 5.72
N LEU A 40 2.53 13.16 4.46
CA LEU A 40 3.55 13.13 3.41
C LEU A 40 4.09 14.52 3.11
N ARG A 41 3.21 15.53 3.07
CA ARG A 41 3.59 16.95 2.89
C ARG A 41 4.26 17.55 4.12
N GLY A 42 3.79 17.14 5.30
CA GLY A 42 4.11 17.83 6.55
C GLY A 42 3.31 19.11 6.71
N TRP A 43 3.52 19.77 7.85
CA TRP A 43 2.92 21.04 8.21
C TRP A 43 3.80 21.70 9.30
N GLU A 44 3.41 22.89 9.78
CA GLU A 44 4.17 23.57 10.82
C GLU A 44 4.31 22.72 12.10
N GLY A 45 5.56 22.41 12.47
CA GLY A 45 5.87 21.54 13.61
C GLY A 45 5.83 20.04 13.33
N GLN A 46 5.60 19.60 12.08
CA GLN A 46 5.74 18.21 11.65
C GLN A 46 6.49 18.14 10.33
N LEU A 47 7.68 17.55 10.37
CA LEU A 47 8.44 17.23 9.16
C LEU A 47 7.62 16.29 8.26
N GLY A 48 7.47 16.67 6.98
CA GLY A 48 6.82 15.84 5.98
C GLY A 48 7.64 14.61 5.65
N LEU A 49 7.01 13.46 5.46
CA LEU A 49 7.74 12.21 5.19
C LEU A 49 8.51 12.25 3.87
N LEU A 50 8.01 12.99 2.88
CA LEU A 50 8.72 13.17 1.61
C LEU A 50 10.00 14.01 1.80
N GLU A 51 9.93 15.06 2.61
CA GLU A 51 11.10 15.88 2.96
C GLU A 51 12.11 15.08 3.80
N ALA A 52 11.63 14.27 4.75
CA ALA A 52 12.50 13.38 5.53
C ALA A 52 13.24 12.38 4.64
N ALA A 53 12.54 11.79 3.67
CA ALA A 53 13.15 10.87 2.70
C ALA A 53 14.20 11.56 1.83
N GLU A 54 13.93 12.78 1.35
CA GLU A 54 14.87 13.59 0.59
C GLU A 54 16.14 13.90 1.41
N LYS A 55 15.98 14.36 2.66
CA LYS A 55 17.09 14.62 3.59
C LYS A 55 17.94 13.37 3.88
N ALA A 56 17.30 12.19 3.88
CA ALA A 56 17.96 10.90 4.03
C ALA A 56 18.66 10.41 2.75
N GLY A 57 18.58 11.15 1.63
CA GLY A 57 19.17 10.76 0.35
C GLY A 57 18.41 9.67 -0.39
N VAL A 58 17.16 9.38 0.00
CA VAL A 58 16.31 8.36 -0.64
C VAL A 58 15.86 8.86 -2.01
N LYS A 59 16.05 8.04 -3.04
CA LYS A 59 15.70 8.36 -4.44
C LYS A 59 14.40 7.68 -4.89
N LYS A 60 14.03 6.58 -4.24
CA LYS A 60 12.88 5.74 -4.62
C LYS A 60 11.99 5.53 -3.40
N THR A 61 10.85 6.21 -3.39
CA THR A 61 9.89 6.10 -2.29
C THR A 61 8.74 5.19 -2.69
N LEU A 62 8.31 4.35 -1.76
CA LEU A 62 7.06 3.58 -1.83
C LEU A 62 6.16 4.07 -0.70
N ILE A 63 4.93 4.48 -1.00
CA ILE A 63 4.02 5.02 0.01
C ILE A 63 3.13 3.90 0.56
N ASP A 64 3.29 3.56 1.83
CA ASP A 64 2.35 2.70 2.56
C ASP A 64 1.29 3.59 3.23
N THR A 65 0.04 3.45 2.81
CA THR A 65 -1.07 4.30 3.27
C THR A 65 -1.64 3.90 4.62
N ALA A 66 -1.03 2.96 5.34
CA ALA A 66 -1.30 2.59 6.72
C ALA A 66 -2.76 2.16 7.02
N VAL A 67 -2.90 0.88 7.39
CA VAL A 67 -4.15 0.27 7.83
C VAL A 67 -4.17 0.17 9.36
N LEU A 68 -5.27 0.60 9.99
CA LEU A 68 -5.42 0.55 11.45
C LEU A 68 -6.20 -0.67 11.91
N ASP A 69 -7.24 -1.02 11.17
CA ASP A 69 -8.18 -2.09 11.45
C ASP A 69 -8.91 -2.52 10.16
N VAL A 70 -9.76 -3.54 10.24
CA VAL A 70 -10.44 -4.08 9.04
C VAL A 70 -11.32 -3.03 8.35
N PRO A 71 -12.16 -2.25 9.06
CA PRO A 71 -12.95 -1.20 8.42
C PRO A 71 -12.11 -0.11 7.73
N SER A 72 -10.98 0.29 8.32
CA SER A 72 -10.11 1.34 7.75
C SER A 72 -9.31 0.91 6.53
N ILE A 73 -9.33 -0.37 6.13
CA ILE A 73 -8.76 -0.82 4.85
C ILE A 73 -9.31 0.03 3.69
N GLY A 74 -10.62 0.33 3.68
CA GLY A 74 -11.20 1.17 2.64
C GLY A 74 -10.68 2.61 2.64
N ILE A 75 -10.32 3.15 3.81
CA ILE A 75 -9.73 4.49 3.97
C ILE A 75 -8.29 4.49 3.47
N ALA A 76 -7.51 3.46 3.81
CA ALA A 76 -6.14 3.28 3.33
C ALA A 76 -6.10 3.10 1.81
N ALA A 77 -6.97 2.26 1.24
CA ALA A 77 -7.12 2.08 -0.20
C ALA A 77 -7.53 3.39 -0.89
N SER A 78 -8.43 4.19 -0.29
CA SER A 78 -8.77 5.52 -0.82
C SER A 78 -7.59 6.49 -0.84
N ALA A 79 -6.70 6.41 0.16
CA ALA A 79 -5.50 7.22 0.17
C ALA A 79 -4.47 6.80 -0.89
N VAL A 80 -4.45 5.53 -1.31
CA VAL A 80 -3.59 5.08 -2.42
C VAL A 80 -3.90 5.90 -3.67
N LYS A 81 -5.19 6.01 -4.00
CA LYS A 81 -5.65 6.83 -5.12
C LYS A 81 -5.19 8.29 -4.99
N LEU A 82 -5.40 8.90 -3.82
CA LEU A 82 -5.00 10.30 -3.59
C LEU A 82 -3.48 10.50 -3.72
N VAL A 83 -2.66 9.58 -3.20
CA VAL A 83 -1.21 9.66 -3.34
C VAL A 83 -0.77 9.65 -4.80
N LYS A 84 -1.40 8.80 -5.62
CA LYS A 84 -1.12 8.75 -7.06
C LYS A 84 -1.58 10.01 -7.78
N GLU A 85 -2.74 10.54 -7.44
CA GLU A 85 -3.29 11.77 -8.04
C GLU A 85 -2.46 13.01 -7.67
N GLU A 86 -2.00 13.10 -6.42
CA GLU A 86 -1.36 14.31 -5.89
C GLU A 86 0.17 14.31 -6.03
N PHE A 87 0.82 13.15 -6.00
CA PHE A 87 2.29 13.05 -6.06
C PHE A 87 2.81 12.19 -7.22
N GLY A 88 1.96 11.40 -7.87
CA GLY A 88 2.39 10.46 -8.91
C GLY A 88 3.33 9.35 -8.41
N LEU A 89 3.41 9.15 -7.09
CA LEU A 89 4.29 8.18 -6.45
C LEU A 89 3.64 6.80 -6.36
N PRO A 90 4.43 5.72 -6.41
CA PRO A 90 3.90 4.37 -6.19
C PRO A 90 3.38 4.21 -4.76
N ALA A 91 2.18 3.65 -4.63
CA ALA A 91 1.46 3.55 -3.37
C ALA A 91 0.81 2.19 -3.18
N GLY A 92 0.65 1.78 -1.93
CA GLY A 92 0.04 0.52 -1.53
C GLY A 92 -0.29 0.53 -0.05
N CYS A 93 -0.76 -0.60 0.50
CA CYS A 93 -0.90 -0.72 1.94
C CYS A 93 -0.75 -2.16 2.45
N ALA A 94 -0.78 -2.32 3.78
CA ALA A 94 -0.63 -3.58 4.49
C ALA A 94 -1.91 -4.01 5.23
N PRO A 95 -2.97 -4.46 4.53
CA PRO A 95 -4.22 -4.84 5.18
C PRO A 95 -4.10 -6.12 6.02
N SER A 96 -3.05 -6.90 5.77
CA SER A 96 -2.83 -8.22 6.36
C SER A 96 -2.79 -8.21 7.89
N ASN A 97 -2.21 -7.18 8.51
CA ASN A 97 -2.13 -7.07 9.97
C ASN A 97 -3.53 -6.94 10.60
N ALA A 98 -4.43 -6.17 9.97
CA ALA A 98 -5.81 -6.02 10.43
C ALA A 98 -6.60 -7.33 10.29
N ILE A 99 -6.42 -8.06 9.18
CA ILE A 99 -7.06 -9.37 9.00
C ILE A 99 -6.49 -10.39 10.01
N ALA A 100 -5.17 -10.37 10.26
CA ALA A 100 -4.51 -11.27 11.20
C ALA A 100 -5.05 -11.12 12.63
N THR A 101 -5.40 -9.90 13.06
CA THR A 101 -5.93 -9.64 14.40
C THR A 101 -7.46 -9.79 14.48
N TRP A 102 -8.15 -9.94 13.35
CA TRP A 102 -9.59 -10.16 13.32
C TRP A 102 -9.95 -11.56 13.84
N SER A 103 -10.21 -11.66 15.15
CA SER A 103 -10.45 -12.94 15.82
C SER A 103 -11.75 -13.62 15.39
N ARG A 104 -12.78 -12.83 15.07
CA ARG A 104 -14.11 -13.35 14.69
C ARG A 104 -14.05 -14.15 13.40
N VAL A 105 -13.38 -13.66 12.34
CA VAL A 105 -13.24 -14.39 11.06
C VAL A 105 -12.58 -15.77 11.23
N LYS A 106 -11.73 -15.94 12.25
CA LYS A 106 -11.07 -17.21 12.56
C LYS A 106 -11.95 -18.18 13.37
N LYS A 107 -12.86 -17.65 14.19
CA LYS A 107 -13.60 -18.42 15.21
C LYS A 107 -15.06 -18.69 14.83
N GLU A 108 -15.71 -17.73 14.19
CA GLU A 108 -17.17 -17.72 13.98
C GLU A 108 -17.58 -18.02 12.54
N TYR A 109 -16.65 -17.95 11.58
CA TYR A 109 -16.95 -18.09 10.15
C TYR A 109 -16.33 -19.35 9.56
N SER A 110 -16.70 -19.66 8.32
CA SER A 110 -16.12 -20.76 7.55
C SER A 110 -14.57 -20.66 7.55
N PRO A 111 -13.85 -21.79 7.61
CA PRO A 111 -12.38 -21.80 7.49
C PRO A 111 -11.86 -21.08 6.24
N HIS A 112 -12.66 -21.01 5.17
CA HIS A 112 -12.32 -20.29 3.94
C HIS A 112 -12.43 -18.76 4.08
N ALA A 113 -13.20 -18.26 5.05
CA ALA A 113 -13.42 -16.82 5.22
C ALA A 113 -12.12 -16.10 5.59
N TYR A 114 -11.25 -16.71 6.39
CA TYR A 114 -9.98 -16.11 6.78
C TYR A 114 -9.02 -15.89 5.59
N PRO A 115 -8.63 -16.91 4.81
CA PRO A 115 -7.80 -16.71 3.62
C PRO A 115 -8.52 -15.87 2.54
N ALA A 116 -9.84 -16.00 2.38
CA ALA A 116 -10.62 -15.14 1.49
C ALA A 116 -10.58 -13.66 1.92
N SER A 117 -10.46 -13.37 3.23
CA SER A 117 -10.36 -11.99 3.73
C SER A 117 -9.00 -11.35 3.42
N TYR A 118 -7.90 -12.13 3.38
CA TYR A 118 -6.61 -11.64 2.87
C TYR A 118 -6.68 -11.32 1.39
N ALA A 119 -7.26 -12.23 0.60
CA ALA A 119 -7.45 -12.02 -0.82
C ALA A 119 -8.34 -10.79 -1.07
N GLY A 120 -9.50 -10.72 -0.41
CA GLY A 120 -10.48 -9.64 -0.57
C GLY A 120 -9.93 -8.26 -0.21
N SER A 121 -9.07 -8.16 0.81
CA SER A 121 -8.44 -6.88 1.14
C SER A 121 -7.42 -6.44 0.09
N ALA A 122 -6.63 -7.37 -0.47
CA ALA A 122 -5.72 -7.07 -1.57
C ALA A 122 -6.46 -6.59 -2.84
N ILE A 123 -7.64 -7.15 -3.14
CA ILE A 123 -8.48 -6.70 -4.26
C ILE A 123 -8.83 -5.21 -4.12
N LEU A 124 -9.23 -4.77 -2.91
CA LEU A 124 -9.63 -3.39 -2.67
C LEU A 124 -8.50 -2.40 -2.96
N ASP A 125 -7.28 -2.72 -2.52
CA ASP A 125 -6.11 -1.89 -2.76
C ASP A 125 -5.79 -1.79 -4.25
N ILE A 126 -5.77 -2.92 -4.95
CA ILE A 126 -5.44 -2.99 -6.38
C ILE A 126 -6.49 -2.22 -7.21
N LEU A 127 -7.77 -2.35 -6.88
CA LEU A 127 -8.84 -1.60 -7.55
C LEU A 127 -8.74 -0.08 -7.33
N MET A 128 -8.16 0.36 -6.21
CA MET A 128 -7.87 1.78 -5.96
C MET A 128 -6.55 2.24 -6.59
N GLY A 129 -5.90 1.38 -7.37
CA GLY A 129 -4.71 1.68 -8.16
C GLY A 129 -3.39 1.39 -7.46
N ALA A 130 -3.38 0.56 -6.41
CA ALA A 130 -2.14 0.21 -5.71
C ALA A 130 -1.09 -0.40 -6.65
N ASP A 131 0.17 -0.02 -6.44
CA ASP A 131 1.35 -0.58 -7.13
C ASP A 131 1.92 -1.79 -6.38
N PHE A 132 1.60 -1.94 -5.10
CA PHE A 132 2.00 -3.07 -4.27
C PHE A 132 0.97 -3.33 -3.16
N VAL A 133 0.95 -4.57 -2.67
CA VAL A 133 0.16 -4.96 -1.49
C VAL A 133 1.03 -5.79 -0.55
N LEU A 134 1.12 -5.40 0.71
CA LEU A 134 1.80 -6.17 1.75
C LEU A 134 0.82 -7.22 2.32
N TYR A 135 0.70 -8.34 1.60
CA TYR A 135 -0.31 -9.38 1.84
C TYR A 135 -0.09 -10.22 3.11
N GLY A 136 1.01 -10.01 3.83
CA GLY A 136 1.27 -10.63 5.13
C GLY A 136 1.98 -11.97 5.04
N PRO A 137 1.60 -12.99 5.85
CA PRO A 137 2.35 -14.23 5.95
C PRO A 137 2.51 -14.96 4.60
N ILE A 138 3.72 -15.42 4.30
CA ILE A 138 4.04 -16.12 3.05
C ILE A 138 3.14 -17.34 2.77
N LYS A 139 2.60 -17.98 3.81
CA LYS A 139 1.65 -19.09 3.69
C LYS A 139 0.30 -18.71 3.06
N GLN A 140 0.01 -17.42 2.89
CA GLN A 140 -1.18 -16.94 2.18
C GLN A 140 -0.91 -16.71 0.69
N ALA A 141 0.33 -16.88 0.23
CA ALA A 141 0.70 -16.55 -1.15
C ALA A 141 -0.06 -17.37 -2.20
N ASP A 142 -0.31 -18.65 -1.91
CA ASP A 142 -1.09 -19.55 -2.77
C ASP A 142 -2.55 -19.10 -2.97
N THR A 143 -3.06 -18.33 -2.01
CA THR A 143 -4.41 -17.75 -2.06
C THR A 143 -4.39 -16.34 -2.66
N VAL A 144 -3.45 -15.49 -2.23
CA VAL A 144 -3.46 -14.07 -2.58
C VAL A 144 -2.91 -13.82 -3.99
N TYR A 145 -1.84 -14.50 -4.42
CA TYR A 145 -1.23 -14.24 -5.73
C TYR A 145 -2.18 -14.49 -6.90
N PRO A 146 -2.90 -15.63 -6.97
CA PRO A 146 -3.85 -15.87 -8.06
C PRO A 146 -4.94 -14.80 -8.13
N VAL A 147 -5.39 -14.31 -6.97
CA VAL A 147 -6.40 -13.25 -6.88
C VAL A 147 -5.86 -11.92 -7.37
N CYS A 148 -4.67 -11.50 -6.91
CA CYS A 148 -4.03 -10.26 -7.40
C CYS A 148 -3.79 -10.34 -8.91
N ALA A 149 -3.29 -11.47 -9.41
CA ALA A 149 -3.05 -11.69 -10.84
C ALA A 149 -4.35 -11.60 -11.67
N MET A 150 -5.44 -12.17 -11.17
CA MET A 150 -6.76 -12.07 -11.79
C MET A 150 -7.24 -10.61 -11.84
N VAL A 151 -7.14 -9.86 -10.74
CA VAL A 151 -7.57 -8.45 -10.69
C VAL A 151 -6.71 -7.58 -11.61
N ASP A 152 -5.39 -7.75 -11.61
CA ASP A 152 -4.48 -7.04 -12.52
C ASP A 152 -4.85 -7.30 -13.99
N ALA A 153 -5.20 -8.54 -14.33
CA ALA A 153 -5.66 -8.87 -15.67
C ALA A 153 -6.99 -8.18 -16.03
N ILE A 154 -7.95 -8.13 -15.10
CA ILE A 154 -9.24 -7.43 -15.26
C ILE A 154 -9.01 -5.93 -15.49
N ILE A 155 -8.21 -5.28 -14.63
CA ILE A 155 -7.88 -3.86 -14.75
C ILE A 155 -7.20 -3.59 -16.07
N CYS A 156 -6.19 -4.39 -16.43
CA CYS A 156 -5.48 -4.23 -17.68
C CYS A 156 -6.41 -4.37 -18.89
N TYR A 157 -7.31 -5.35 -18.88
CA TYR A 157 -8.24 -5.57 -19.98
C TYR A 157 -9.18 -4.38 -20.17
N ASN A 158 -9.72 -3.83 -19.06
CA ASN A 158 -10.53 -2.62 -19.06
C ASN A 158 -9.75 -1.39 -19.55
N ALA A 159 -8.51 -1.22 -19.08
CA ALA A 159 -7.65 -0.09 -19.43
C ALA A 159 -7.31 -0.02 -20.93
N ARG A 160 -7.46 -1.12 -21.69
CA ARG A 160 -7.31 -1.12 -23.16
C ARG A 160 -8.32 -0.20 -23.84
N MET A 161 -9.51 -0.02 -23.27
CA MET A 161 -10.52 0.92 -23.79
C MET A 161 -10.05 2.38 -23.69
N LEU A 162 -9.15 2.67 -22.75
CA LEU A 162 -8.53 3.97 -22.55
C LEU A 162 -7.22 4.12 -23.34
N GLY A 163 -6.89 3.17 -24.22
CA GLY A 163 -5.63 3.14 -24.96
C GLY A 163 -4.41 2.72 -24.15
N ILE A 164 -4.59 2.30 -22.89
CA ILE A 164 -3.51 1.90 -21.98
C ILE A 164 -3.19 0.42 -22.20
N ARG A 165 -1.89 0.08 -22.24
CA ARG A 165 -1.40 -1.30 -22.42
C ARG A 165 -0.26 -1.60 -21.44
N PRO A 166 -0.06 -2.88 -21.04
CA PRO A 166 1.11 -3.27 -20.27
C PRO A 166 2.40 -2.87 -20.99
N LYS A 167 3.33 -2.26 -20.26
CA LYS A 167 4.69 -1.99 -20.77
C LYS A 167 5.55 -3.26 -20.85
N VAL A 168 5.15 -4.32 -20.15
CA VAL A 168 5.90 -5.58 -20.05
C VAL A 168 5.13 -6.73 -20.70
N LYS A 169 5.86 -7.68 -21.29
CA LYS A 169 5.30 -8.94 -21.81
C LYS A 169 4.94 -9.93 -20.70
N ASN A 170 5.60 -9.82 -19.55
CA ASN A 170 5.34 -10.64 -18.38
C ASN A 170 4.22 -9.99 -17.53
N HIS A 171 2.98 -10.05 -18.00
CA HIS A 171 1.81 -9.48 -17.34
C HIS A 171 0.76 -10.56 -17.08
N PRO A 172 0.02 -10.55 -15.94
CA PRO A 172 -1.00 -11.56 -15.62
C PRO A 172 -1.99 -11.85 -16.75
N LEU A 173 -2.48 -10.80 -17.43
CA LEU A 173 -3.36 -10.91 -18.60
C LEU A 173 -2.89 -11.90 -19.68
N TYR A 174 -1.59 -12.13 -19.83
CA TYR A 174 -1.00 -13.00 -20.85
C TYR A 174 -0.54 -14.36 -20.31
N LYS A 175 -0.79 -14.67 -19.03
CA LYS A 175 -0.16 -15.80 -18.36
C LYS A 175 -1.09 -16.74 -17.60
N ILE A 176 -2.26 -16.26 -17.18
CA ILE A 176 -3.16 -17.02 -16.29
C ILE A 176 -4.43 -17.53 -16.98
N PHE A 177 -4.52 -17.32 -18.29
CA PHE A 177 -5.59 -17.79 -19.19
C PHE A 177 -4.94 -18.41 -20.42
#